data_AF-A0A9W8QKX3-F1
#
_entry.id   AF-A0A9W8QKX3-F1
#
_cell.length_a   1.000
_cell.length_b   1.000
_cell.length_c   1.000
_cell.angle_alpha   90.00
_cell.angle_beta   90.00
_cell.angle_gamma   90.00
#
_symmetry.space_group_name_H-M   'P 1'
#
loop_
_entity.id
_entity.type
_entity.pdbx_description
1 polymer ?
#
loop_
_entity_poly.entity_id
_entity_poly.type
_entity_poly.pdbx_seq_one_letter_code
_entity_poly.pdbx_strand_id
1 'polypeptide(L)'
;MVIPLQGLPSKQPYRILLGLGVFVSIAFVLSRLFPGSEDLLATGTLHDSPEVHELCAAHGFTPYPAVTGGARRKISDLTMINTELDCLEIRIDSLYNEVALFIIVESPKTFHGYDKPLLAKENWSRFTKYHDKMLYHELEFPGGFRSQRTWDFEYFQRDASYEQVFPKLVGTDPRAPRLGDVMVVADVDEIPRPETLRVLRACNFPRRLTLYTRFFYNSFQFQSIGPEWHHPQATYYDGQRTLTPNSLRGSRGSNFISRWLESGKFANSGWHCSSCFDSVELYLNKMASFSHKWMNGDKFRDRDHIADAVREGIDIWGRKGNKFELLQDNEDLPPIIREDERFMYLKDRSGKSAGMKDYP
;
A
#
# COMPACT_ATOMS: atom_id res chain seq x y z
N MET A 1 1.69 36.30 -63.15
CA MET A 1 1.78 34.86 -63.44
C MET A 1 3.06 34.36 -62.79
N VAL A 2 3.01 33.20 -62.11
CA VAL A 2 4.11 32.48 -61.42
C VAL A 2 4.41 32.92 -59.96
N ILE A 3 4.14 31.98 -59.05
CA ILE A 3 4.55 31.78 -57.64
C ILE A 3 5.83 30.89 -57.67
N PRO A 4 6.61 30.57 -56.60
CA PRO A 4 7.16 31.24 -55.39
C PRO A 4 8.72 31.21 -55.36
N LEU A 5 9.38 31.63 -54.25
CA LEU A 5 10.39 30.82 -53.49
C LEU A 5 11.13 31.63 -52.40
N GLN A 6 11.14 31.05 -51.19
CA GLN A 6 12.22 30.92 -50.18
C GLN A 6 13.03 32.12 -49.66
N GLY A 7 13.16 32.17 -48.32
CA GLY A 7 14.26 32.86 -47.64
C GLY A 7 14.11 33.00 -46.11
N LEU A 8 14.59 32.01 -45.34
CA LEU A 8 15.20 32.20 -44.01
C LEU A 8 16.74 32.36 -44.24
N PRO A 9 17.60 32.95 -43.35
CA PRO A 9 17.50 32.96 -41.88
C PRO A 9 18.10 34.19 -41.11
N SER A 10 18.07 34.06 -39.77
CA SER A 10 18.99 34.65 -38.75
C SER A 10 18.67 36.03 -38.14
N LYS A 11 18.44 36.07 -36.82
CA LYS A 11 19.46 36.29 -35.76
C LYS A 11 18.80 36.28 -34.36
N GLN A 12 19.37 35.49 -33.44
CA GLN A 12 19.21 35.64 -31.99
C GLN A 12 20.00 36.86 -31.49
N PRO A 13 19.68 37.44 -30.32
CA PRO A 13 20.42 37.03 -29.11
C PRO A 13 19.57 36.86 -27.83
N TYR A 14 20.10 35.97 -27.00
CA TYR A 14 19.86 35.70 -25.57
C TYR A 14 19.44 36.89 -24.70
N ARG A 15 18.44 36.68 -23.82
CA ARG A 15 18.47 37.18 -22.43
C ARG A 15 17.70 36.26 -21.45
N ILE A 16 18.51 35.53 -20.68
CA ILE A 16 18.45 35.34 -19.22
C ILE A 16 17.32 34.47 -18.63
N LEU A 17 17.70 33.20 -18.40
CA LEU A 17 17.28 32.37 -17.26
C LEU A 17 17.59 33.09 -15.93
N LEU A 18 16.57 33.37 -15.13
CA LEU A 18 16.70 33.54 -13.67
C LEU A 18 15.31 33.33 -13.05
N GLY A 19 14.99 32.09 -12.72
CA GLY A 19 13.69 31.76 -12.13
C GLY A 19 13.52 30.35 -11.57
N LEU A 20 14.50 29.45 -11.75
CA LEU A 20 14.38 28.05 -11.32
C LEU A 20 15.36 27.64 -10.20
N GLY A 21 16.33 28.48 -9.85
CA GLY A 21 17.33 28.17 -8.81
C GLY A 21 16.97 28.56 -7.37
N VAL A 22 15.92 29.37 -7.17
CA VAL A 22 15.60 29.92 -5.84
C VAL A 22 14.60 29.06 -5.06
N PHE A 23 13.69 28.35 -5.74
CA PHE A 23 12.70 27.52 -5.04
C PHE A 23 13.26 26.17 -4.54
N VAL A 24 14.19 25.55 -5.28
CA VAL A 24 14.84 24.30 -4.84
C VAL A 24 15.80 24.56 -3.66
N SER A 25 16.40 25.75 -3.61
CA SER A 25 17.36 26.10 -2.57
C SER A 25 16.69 26.42 -1.22
N ILE A 26 15.46 26.95 -1.18
CA ILE A 26 14.77 27.24 0.09
C ILE A 26 14.32 25.95 0.79
N ALA A 27 13.81 24.96 0.04
CA ALA A 27 13.44 23.66 0.60
C ALA A 27 14.67 22.89 1.14
N PHE A 28 15.81 22.99 0.44
CA PHE A 28 17.05 22.33 0.84
C PHE A 28 17.83 23.07 1.96
N VAL A 29 17.60 24.37 2.13
CA VAL A 29 18.18 25.17 3.22
C VAL A 29 17.34 25.07 4.49
N LEU A 30 16.01 24.96 4.39
CA LEU A 30 15.14 24.72 5.55
C LEU A 30 15.41 23.35 6.21
N SER A 31 15.75 22.32 5.43
CA SER A 31 16.13 21.00 5.98
C SER A 31 17.48 20.99 6.72
N ARG A 32 18.32 22.02 6.53
CA ARG A 32 19.63 22.15 7.23
C ARG A 32 19.64 23.18 8.35
N LEU A 33 18.66 24.07 8.44
CA LEU A 33 18.59 25.11 9.48
C LEU A 33 17.80 24.68 10.73
N PHE A 34 17.10 23.54 10.69
CA PHE A 34 16.36 23.00 11.85
C PHE A 34 16.72 21.53 12.11
N PRO A 35 17.85 21.23 12.75
CA PRO A 35 18.23 19.86 13.11
C PRO A 35 17.43 19.32 14.32
N GLY A 36 16.13 19.63 14.42
CA GLY A 36 15.30 19.29 15.57
C GLY A 36 13.81 19.07 15.30
N SER A 37 13.35 19.10 14.04
CA SER A 37 11.93 18.89 13.70
C SER A 37 11.57 17.44 13.36
N GLU A 38 12.55 16.56 13.12
CA GLU A 38 12.28 15.15 12.77
C GLU A 38 11.67 14.32 13.91
N ASP A 39 11.69 14.83 15.15
CA ASP A 39 11.24 14.04 16.32
C ASP A 39 9.95 14.55 16.97
N LEU A 40 9.51 15.79 16.72
CA LEU A 40 8.38 16.39 17.47
C LEU A 40 6.99 15.87 17.03
N LEU A 41 6.84 15.50 15.75
CA LEU A 41 5.64 14.81 15.24
C LEU A 41 5.64 13.32 15.63
N ALA A 42 6.82 12.73 15.84
CA ALA A 42 7.00 11.35 16.25
C ALA A 42 6.74 11.16 17.76
N THR A 43 7.16 12.12 18.59
CA THR A 43 6.96 12.13 20.05
C THR A 43 5.54 12.49 20.49
N GLY A 44 4.67 12.92 19.57
CA GLY A 44 3.26 13.21 19.88
C GLY A 44 3.08 14.43 20.81
N THR A 45 4.09 15.30 20.93
CA THR A 45 4.10 16.37 21.93
C THR A 45 3.53 17.71 21.47
N LEU A 46 3.07 17.84 20.22
CA LEU A 46 2.51 19.09 19.70
C LEU A 46 1.28 18.82 18.83
N HIS A 47 0.13 18.63 19.47
CA HIS A 47 -1.14 18.33 18.80
C HIS A 47 -1.81 19.56 18.14
N ASP A 48 -1.35 20.77 18.44
CA ASP A 48 -1.83 22.02 17.84
C ASP A 48 -0.63 22.95 17.66
N SER A 49 0.05 22.79 16.53
CA SER A 49 1.27 23.55 16.18
C SER A 49 1.18 24.08 14.76
N PRO A 50 1.81 25.23 14.43
CA PRO A 50 1.85 25.76 13.08
C PRO A 50 2.27 24.72 12.04
N GLU A 51 3.20 23.83 12.39
CA GLU A 51 3.71 22.76 11.55
C GLU A 51 2.63 21.72 11.22
N VAL A 52 1.80 21.34 12.19
CA VAL A 52 0.66 20.42 11.97
C VAL A 52 -0.40 21.07 11.09
N HIS A 53 -0.68 22.37 11.31
CA HIS A 53 -1.63 23.11 10.47
C HIS A 53 -1.16 23.20 9.03
N GLU A 54 0.12 23.51 8.81
CA GLU A 54 0.74 23.56 7.47
C GLU A 54 0.72 22.18 6.80
N LEU A 55 1.12 21.12 7.53
CA LEU A 55 1.08 19.75 7.05
C LEU A 55 -0.33 19.35 6.57
N CYS A 56 -1.36 19.60 7.39
CA CYS A 56 -2.72 19.25 7.01
C CYS A 56 -3.24 20.11 5.85
N ALA A 57 -2.96 21.40 5.85
CA ALA A 57 -3.36 22.32 4.78
C ALA A 57 -2.74 21.94 3.43
N ALA A 58 -1.49 21.47 3.41
CA ALA A 58 -0.80 20.98 2.20
C ALA A 58 -1.53 19.80 1.52
N HIS A 59 -2.36 19.07 2.27
CA HIS A 59 -3.17 17.96 1.78
C HIS A 59 -4.66 18.28 1.68
N GLY A 60 -5.07 19.54 1.88
CA GLY A 60 -6.48 19.95 1.88
C GLY A 60 -7.27 19.42 3.09
N PHE A 61 -6.57 19.13 4.18
CA PHE A 61 -7.11 18.61 5.43
C PHE A 61 -7.02 19.64 6.55
N THR A 62 -7.69 19.37 7.67
CA THR A 62 -7.59 20.17 8.90
C THR A 62 -6.92 19.37 10.01
N PRO A 63 -6.27 20.00 11.00
CA PRO A 63 -5.70 19.28 12.13
C PRO A 63 -6.72 18.45 12.90
N TYR A 64 -6.34 17.21 13.22
CA TYR A 64 -7.09 16.35 14.14
C TYR A 64 -6.86 16.85 15.58
N PRO A 65 -7.92 17.06 16.37
CA PRO A 65 -7.80 17.68 17.69
C PRO A 65 -6.97 16.81 18.65
N ALA A 66 -6.24 17.49 19.53
CA ALA A 66 -5.58 16.86 20.66
C ALA A 66 -6.60 16.08 21.51
N VAL A 67 -6.32 14.82 21.82
CA VAL A 67 -7.14 14.07 22.79
C VAL A 67 -6.81 14.60 24.19
N THR A 68 -7.84 14.85 25.00
CA THR A 68 -7.69 15.15 26.42
C THR A 68 -6.92 14.03 27.11
N GLY A 69 -5.72 14.33 27.61
CA GLY A 69 -4.80 13.34 28.20
C GLY A 69 -3.54 13.02 27.37
N GLY A 70 -3.34 13.68 26.22
CA GLY A 70 -2.07 13.61 25.46
C GLY A 70 -1.81 12.28 24.75
N ALA A 71 -2.82 11.40 24.69
CA ALA A 71 -2.67 10.11 24.03
C ALA A 71 -2.68 10.27 22.51
N ARG A 72 -1.57 9.89 21.86
CA ARG A 72 -1.41 9.88 20.40
C ARG A 72 -2.54 9.11 19.71
N ARG A 73 -3.08 9.64 18.60
CA ARG A 73 -4.07 8.96 17.75
C ARG A 73 -3.46 7.67 17.20
N LYS A 74 -4.13 6.54 17.43
CA LYS A 74 -3.61 5.22 17.04
C LYS A 74 -3.91 4.96 15.57
N ILE A 75 -3.08 4.11 14.98
CA ILE A 75 -3.27 3.60 13.62
C ILE A 75 -3.30 2.07 13.72
N SER A 76 -4.37 1.47 13.21
CA SER A 76 -4.48 0.02 13.04
C SER A 76 -4.29 -0.33 11.56
N ASP A 77 -3.37 -1.25 11.29
CA ASP A 77 -3.12 -1.81 9.96
C ASP A 77 -3.90 -3.12 9.82
N LEU A 78 -4.85 -3.17 8.87
CA LEU A 78 -5.73 -4.32 8.65
C LEU A 78 -5.34 -4.99 7.34
N THR A 79 -4.63 -6.10 7.44
CA THR A 79 -3.99 -6.76 6.29
C THR A 79 -4.42 -8.22 6.19
N MET A 80 -4.81 -8.63 4.99
CA MET A 80 -5.00 -10.04 4.66
C MET A 80 -3.71 -10.64 4.12
N ILE A 81 -3.45 -11.91 4.43
CA ILE A 81 -2.31 -12.65 3.90
C ILE A 81 -2.70 -14.00 3.31
N ASN A 82 -1.94 -14.44 2.29
CA ASN A 82 -1.99 -15.79 1.76
C ASN A 82 -0.62 -16.48 1.86
N THR A 83 0.33 -16.13 0.99
CA THR A 83 1.66 -16.75 0.89
C THR A 83 2.81 -15.75 0.89
N GLU A 84 2.49 -14.45 0.86
CA GLU A 84 3.42 -13.35 0.62
C GLU A 84 4.18 -12.91 1.89
N LEU A 85 4.91 -13.84 2.53
CA LEU A 85 5.62 -13.58 3.80
C LEU A 85 6.68 -12.48 3.69
N ASP A 86 7.36 -12.36 2.55
CA ASP A 86 8.34 -11.31 2.28
C ASP A 86 7.66 -9.94 2.23
N CYS A 87 6.54 -9.83 1.51
CA CYS A 87 5.75 -8.60 1.48
C CYS A 87 5.23 -8.23 2.87
N LEU A 88 4.82 -9.21 3.67
CA LEU A 88 4.39 -8.96 5.05
C LEU A 88 5.54 -8.40 5.90
N GLU A 89 6.74 -8.97 5.79
CA GLU A 89 7.91 -8.48 6.51
C GLU A 89 8.25 -7.04 6.09
N ILE A 90 8.28 -6.77 4.78
CA ILE A 90 8.55 -5.44 4.24
C ILE A 90 7.51 -4.42 4.74
N ARG A 91 6.23 -4.79 4.69
CA ARG A 91 5.12 -3.95 5.16
C ARG A 91 5.28 -3.61 6.63
N ILE A 92 5.46 -4.62 7.48
CA ILE A 92 5.52 -4.41 8.94
C ILE A 92 6.73 -3.57 9.28
N ASP A 93 7.91 -3.90 8.74
CA ASP A 93 9.14 -3.14 8.99
C ASP A 93 8.97 -1.66 8.62
N SER A 94 8.47 -1.40 7.41
CA SER A 94 8.27 -0.05 6.90
C SER A 94 7.33 0.78 7.77
N LEU A 95 6.28 0.17 8.33
CA LEU A 95 5.23 0.87 9.05
C LEU A 95 5.39 0.80 10.58
N TYR A 96 6.42 0.09 11.07
CA TYR A 96 6.52 -0.34 12.47
C TYR A 96 6.47 0.83 13.46
N ASN A 97 7.12 1.94 13.13
CA ASN A 97 7.20 3.13 13.99
C ASN A 97 5.88 3.92 14.04
N GLU A 98 4.99 3.70 13.09
CA GLU A 98 3.77 4.48 12.93
C GLU A 98 2.51 3.69 13.36
N VAL A 99 2.52 2.37 13.20
CA VAL A 99 1.37 1.53 13.52
C VAL A 99 1.36 1.16 15.00
N ALA A 100 0.17 1.19 15.60
CA ALA A 100 -0.05 0.76 16.98
C ALA A 100 -0.40 -0.74 17.07
N LEU A 101 -1.08 -1.26 16.04
CA LEU A 101 -1.48 -2.66 15.95
C LEU A 101 -1.58 -3.10 14.48
N PHE A 102 -0.86 -4.17 14.14
CA PHE A 102 -0.99 -4.90 12.87
C PHE A 102 -1.93 -6.08 13.08
N ILE A 103 -3.07 -6.09 12.41
CA ILE A 103 -4.01 -7.22 12.40
C ILE A 103 -3.81 -7.99 11.10
N ILE A 104 -3.28 -9.19 11.23
CA ILE A 104 -2.94 -10.07 10.13
C ILE A 104 -3.98 -11.18 10.07
N VAL A 105 -4.83 -11.12 9.04
CA VAL A 105 -5.91 -12.10 8.84
C VAL A 105 -5.50 -13.13 7.80
N GLU A 106 -5.47 -14.39 8.19
CA GLU A 106 -5.18 -15.53 7.32
C GLU A 106 -6.38 -16.48 7.23
N SER A 107 -6.75 -16.87 6.02
CA SER A 107 -7.81 -17.85 5.79
C SER A 107 -7.25 -19.27 5.64
N PRO A 108 -7.87 -20.32 6.22
CA PRO A 108 -7.54 -21.72 5.90
C PRO A 108 -8.09 -22.16 4.52
N LYS A 109 -8.78 -21.27 3.81
CA LYS A 109 -9.32 -21.52 2.46
C LYS A 109 -8.83 -20.49 1.46
N THR A 110 -8.58 -20.93 0.23
CA THR A 110 -8.39 -20.05 -0.94
C THR A 110 -9.68 -19.30 -1.26
N PHE A 111 -9.63 -18.26 -2.10
CA PHE A 111 -10.87 -17.60 -2.54
C PHE A 111 -11.77 -18.49 -3.39
N HIS A 112 -11.27 -19.64 -3.85
CA HIS A 112 -12.07 -20.64 -4.57
C HIS A 112 -12.71 -21.67 -3.62
N GLY A 113 -12.46 -21.56 -2.32
CA GLY A 113 -13.02 -22.42 -1.28
C GLY A 113 -12.23 -23.69 -0.98
N TYR A 114 -11.11 -23.92 -1.67
CA TYR A 114 -10.21 -25.05 -1.40
C TYR A 114 -9.41 -24.82 -0.13
N ASP A 115 -9.16 -25.87 0.63
CA ASP A 115 -8.28 -25.82 1.80
C ASP A 115 -6.86 -25.45 1.41
N LYS A 116 -6.19 -24.67 2.26
CA LYS A 116 -4.81 -24.26 2.07
C LYS A 116 -4.07 -24.24 3.42
N PRO A 117 -2.74 -24.44 3.42
CA PRO A 117 -1.95 -24.26 4.63
C PRO A 117 -2.01 -22.82 5.14
N LEU A 118 -1.70 -22.66 6.42
CA LEU A 118 -1.66 -21.38 7.12
C LEU A 118 -0.19 -20.95 7.24
N LEU A 119 0.40 -20.55 6.12
CA LEU A 119 1.83 -20.26 6.03
C LEU A 119 2.27 -19.14 6.98
N ALA A 120 1.42 -18.13 7.22
CA ALA A 120 1.76 -17.07 8.17
C ALA A 120 1.80 -17.62 9.62
N LYS A 121 0.86 -18.51 9.98
CA LYS A 121 0.87 -19.21 11.27
C LYS A 121 2.07 -20.15 11.43
N GLU A 122 2.35 -20.95 10.40
CA GLU A 122 3.46 -21.92 10.39
C GLU A 122 4.82 -21.23 10.49
N ASN A 123 4.94 -20.01 9.94
CA ASN A 123 6.17 -19.22 9.93
C ASN A 123 6.09 -18.02 10.88
N TRP A 124 5.23 -18.05 11.90
CA TRP A 124 5.00 -16.90 12.77
C TRP A 124 6.27 -16.45 13.52
N SER A 125 7.18 -17.38 13.82
CA SER A 125 8.48 -17.10 14.44
C SER A 125 9.37 -16.19 13.59
N ARG A 126 9.19 -16.14 12.26
CA ARG A 126 9.88 -15.20 11.36
C ARG A 126 9.67 -13.75 11.77
N PHE A 127 8.53 -13.44 12.38
CA PHE A 127 8.14 -12.08 12.73
C PHE A 127 8.38 -11.72 14.20
N THR A 128 9.17 -12.52 14.95
CA THR A 128 9.36 -12.37 16.40
C THR A 128 9.73 -10.95 16.82
N LYS A 129 10.55 -10.24 16.03
CA LYS A 129 10.95 -8.86 16.31
C LYS A 129 9.80 -7.83 16.31
N TYR A 130 8.62 -8.18 15.80
CA TYR A 130 7.48 -7.28 15.68
C TYR A 130 6.25 -7.71 16.50
N HIS A 131 6.36 -8.83 17.25
CA HIS A 131 5.20 -9.47 17.90
C HIS A 131 4.49 -8.59 18.93
N ASP A 132 5.17 -7.60 19.52
CA ASP A 132 4.59 -6.63 20.45
C ASP A 132 3.47 -5.78 19.82
N LYS A 133 3.50 -5.60 18.50
CA LYS A 133 2.49 -4.87 17.73
C LYS A 133 1.67 -5.73 16.79
N MET A 134 1.92 -7.04 16.70
CA MET A 134 1.20 -7.93 15.80
C MET A 134 0.08 -8.70 16.50
N LEU A 135 -1.01 -8.90 15.78
CA LEU A 135 -2.09 -9.80 16.14
C LEU A 135 -2.41 -10.68 14.94
N TYR A 136 -2.19 -11.98 15.11
CA TYR A 136 -2.61 -13.00 14.15
C TYR A 136 -4.08 -13.38 14.38
N HIS A 137 -4.85 -13.45 13.30
CA HIS A 137 -6.22 -13.94 13.32
C HIS A 137 -6.43 -14.97 12.21
N GLU A 138 -6.70 -16.21 12.59
CA GLU A 138 -7.18 -17.24 11.68
C GLU A 138 -8.67 -17.03 11.44
N LEU A 139 -9.08 -16.93 10.17
CA LEU A 139 -10.44 -16.64 9.78
C LEU A 139 -11.42 -17.72 10.29
N GLU A 140 -12.38 -17.31 11.11
CA GLU A 140 -13.42 -18.18 11.65
C GLU A 140 -14.63 -18.19 10.69
N PHE A 141 -14.92 -19.33 10.06
CA PHE A 141 -16.10 -19.49 9.21
C PHE A 141 -17.33 -19.89 10.05
N PRO A 142 -18.50 -19.24 9.85
CA PRO A 142 -19.72 -19.67 10.52
C PRO A 142 -20.16 -21.04 10.02
N GLY A 143 -20.87 -21.78 10.85
CA GLY A 143 -21.44 -23.07 10.49
C GLY A 143 -22.30 -22.96 9.21
N GLY A 144 -22.01 -23.80 8.22
CA GLY A 144 -22.75 -23.82 6.95
C GLY A 144 -22.34 -22.74 5.95
N PHE A 145 -21.25 -21.99 6.17
CA PHE A 145 -20.71 -21.07 5.16
C PHE A 145 -20.43 -21.82 3.85
N ARG A 146 -21.22 -21.50 2.82
CA ARG A 146 -21.06 -22.02 1.46
C ARG A 146 -21.27 -20.87 0.49
N SER A 147 -20.20 -20.39 -0.13
CA SER A 147 -20.31 -19.50 -1.29
C SER A 147 -19.75 -20.16 -2.54
N GLN A 148 -20.39 -19.87 -3.67
CA GLN A 148 -19.93 -20.27 -5.01
C GLN A 148 -19.18 -19.12 -5.71
N ARG A 149 -19.13 -17.92 -5.10
CA ARG A 149 -18.50 -16.74 -5.67
C ARG A 149 -17.18 -16.49 -4.96
N THR A 150 -16.10 -16.35 -5.74
CA THR A 150 -14.75 -16.16 -5.20
C THR A 150 -14.63 -14.91 -4.35
N TRP A 151 -15.26 -13.82 -4.80
CA TRP A 151 -15.32 -12.55 -4.10
C TRP A 151 -15.94 -12.64 -2.70
N ASP A 152 -16.84 -13.59 -2.43
CA ASP A 152 -17.45 -13.67 -1.09
C ASP A 152 -16.45 -14.20 -0.05
N PHE A 153 -15.52 -15.07 -0.42
CA PHE A 153 -14.41 -15.49 0.45
C PHE A 153 -13.46 -14.32 0.73
N GLU A 154 -13.09 -13.58 -0.31
CA GLU A 154 -12.26 -12.38 -0.18
C GLU A 154 -12.92 -11.34 0.72
N TYR A 155 -14.21 -11.09 0.51
CA TYR A 155 -14.96 -10.17 1.36
C TYR A 155 -14.99 -10.67 2.80
N PHE A 156 -15.33 -11.93 3.02
CA PHE A 156 -15.40 -12.46 4.37
C PHE A 156 -14.05 -12.37 5.11
N GLN A 157 -12.94 -12.68 4.44
CA GLN A 157 -11.61 -12.51 5.02
C GLN A 157 -11.30 -11.04 5.33
N ARG A 158 -11.65 -10.12 4.44
CA ARG A 158 -11.33 -8.69 4.61
C ARG A 158 -12.07 -8.06 5.79
N ASP A 159 -13.36 -8.36 5.92
CA ASP A 159 -14.17 -7.83 7.01
C ASP A 159 -13.82 -8.44 8.38
N ALA A 160 -13.17 -9.61 8.43
CA ALA A 160 -12.88 -10.29 9.70
C ALA A 160 -11.98 -9.49 10.66
N SER A 161 -11.10 -8.64 10.13
CA SER A 161 -10.31 -7.71 10.94
C SER A 161 -11.18 -6.76 11.78
N TYR A 162 -12.35 -6.39 11.27
CA TYR A 162 -13.33 -5.54 11.95
C TYR A 162 -14.39 -6.37 12.69
N GLU A 163 -14.98 -7.37 12.04
CA GLU A 163 -16.13 -8.11 12.56
C GLU A 163 -15.76 -9.22 13.56
N GLN A 164 -14.54 -9.79 13.47
CA GLN A 164 -14.11 -10.90 14.32
C GLN A 164 -13.04 -10.49 15.33
N VAL A 165 -12.15 -9.56 14.98
CA VAL A 165 -11.03 -9.17 15.85
C VAL A 165 -11.41 -8.02 16.77
N PHE A 166 -11.90 -6.88 16.27
CA PHE A 166 -12.18 -5.71 17.11
C PHE A 166 -13.11 -5.98 18.30
N PRO A 167 -14.22 -6.73 18.17
CA PRO A 167 -15.09 -7.05 19.31
C PRO A 167 -14.37 -7.79 20.43
N LYS A 168 -13.32 -8.57 20.11
CA LYS A 168 -12.52 -9.33 21.08
C LYS A 168 -11.48 -8.45 21.80
N LEU A 169 -11.13 -7.29 21.23
CA LEU A 169 -10.15 -6.34 21.78
C LEU A 169 -10.78 -5.29 22.70
N VAL A 170 -12.03 -4.89 22.44
CA VAL A 170 -12.70 -3.83 23.20
C VAL A 170 -12.81 -4.22 24.67
N GLY A 171 -12.18 -3.43 25.54
CA GLY A 171 -12.17 -3.64 26.99
C GLY A 171 -11.13 -4.64 27.50
N THR A 172 -10.38 -5.30 26.62
CA THR A 172 -9.38 -6.32 26.97
C THR A 172 -7.95 -5.93 26.56
N ASP A 173 -7.80 -5.18 25.46
CA ASP A 173 -6.51 -4.78 24.92
C ASP A 173 -6.41 -3.24 24.83
N PRO A 174 -5.38 -2.61 25.40
CA PRO A 174 -5.19 -1.15 25.29
C PRO A 174 -5.02 -0.66 23.84
N ARG A 175 -4.68 -1.55 22.91
CA ARG A 175 -4.54 -1.28 21.48
C ARG A 175 -5.88 -1.26 20.74
N ALA A 176 -6.99 -1.66 21.38
CA ALA A 176 -8.33 -1.57 20.80
C ALA A 176 -8.63 -0.15 20.26
N PRO A 177 -9.28 -0.03 19.08
CA PRO A 177 -9.52 1.26 18.46
C PRO A 177 -10.45 2.14 19.32
N ARG A 178 -10.13 3.43 19.40
CA ARG A 178 -10.98 4.46 20.03
C ARG A 178 -11.60 5.33 18.95
N LEU A 179 -12.63 6.09 19.32
CA LEU A 179 -13.26 7.04 18.40
C LEU A 179 -12.20 7.97 17.78
N GLY A 180 -12.23 8.04 16.45
CA GLY A 180 -11.30 8.80 15.64
C GLY A 180 -9.98 8.09 15.32
N ASP A 181 -9.59 7.00 15.98
CA ASP A 181 -8.35 6.28 15.63
C ASP A 181 -8.41 5.79 14.16
N VAL A 182 -7.26 5.78 13.48
CA VAL A 182 -7.16 5.49 12.04
C VAL A 182 -7.19 3.98 11.80
N MET A 183 -7.88 3.57 10.73
CA MET A 183 -7.87 2.22 10.20
C MET A 183 -7.39 2.26 8.75
N VAL A 184 -6.33 1.52 8.44
CA VAL A 184 -5.85 1.31 7.07
C VAL A 184 -6.21 -0.10 6.65
N VAL A 185 -6.92 -0.24 5.53
CA VAL A 185 -7.33 -1.52 4.96
C VAL A 185 -6.59 -1.72 3.66
N ALA A 186 -5.74 -2.73 3.61
CA ALA A 186 -4.82 -2.97 2.51
C ALA A 186 -4.69 -4.46 2.20
N ASP A 187 -4.32 -4.75 0.96
CA ASP A 187 -3.69 -6.02 0.64
C ASP A 187 -2.20 -5.94 1.04
N VAL A 188 -1.57 -7.09 1.28
CA VAL A 188 -0.20 -7.14 1.83
C VAL A 188 0.84 -6.46 0.95
N ASP A 189 0.60 -6.41 -0.36
CA ASP A 189 1.45 -5.78 -1.37
C ASP A 189 1.19 -4.26 -1.57
N GLU A 190 0.23 -3.67 -0.86
CA GLU A 190 -0.16 -2.26 -0.93
C GLU A 190 0.38 -1.48 0.28
N ILE A 191 1.66 -1.12 0.27
CA ILE A 191 2.43 -0.60 1.41
C ILE A 191 2.33 0.94 1.46
N PRO A 192 1.60 1.54 2.43
CA PRO A 192 1.60 2.99 2.61
C PRO A 192 2.99 3.52 2.98
N ARG A 193 3.23 4.81 2.74
CA ARG A 193 4.43 5.48 3.28
C ARG A 193 4.27 5.77 4.76
N PRO A 194 5.35 5.73 5.57
CA PRO A 194 5.33 6.24 6.93
C PRO A 194 4.82 7.68 7.02
N GLU A 195 5.21 8.53 6.07
CA GLU A 195 4.80 9.94 5.97
C GLU A 195 3.28 10.06 5.78
N THR A 196 2.69 9.20 4.95
CA THR A 196 1.24 9.14 4.79
C THR A 196 0.56 8.84 6.12
N LEU A 197 1.07 7.85 6.88
CA LEU A 197 0.52 7.52 8.19
C LEU A 197 0.67 8.67 9.20
N ARG A 198 1.76 9.46 9.13
CA ARG A 198 1.92 10.68 9.93
C ARG A 198 0.85 11.72 9.62
N VAL A 199 0.53 11.94 8.34
CA VAL A 199 -0.57 12.83 7.92
C VAL A 199 -1.92 12.31 8.43
N LEU A 200 -2.22 11.02 8.23
CA LEU A 200 -3.48 10.43 8.71
C LEU A 200 -3.63 10.56 10.23
N ARG A 201 -2.51 10.52 10.96
CA ARG A 201 -2.51 10.72 12.39
C ARG A 201 -2.82 12.17 12.78
N ALA A 202 -2.17 13.10 12.12
CA ALA A 202 -2.20 14.52 12.46
C ALA A 202 -3.46 15.24 11.97
N CYS A 203 -4.13 14.71 10.94
CA CYS A 203 -5.19 15.44 10.22
C CYS A 203 -6.55 14.73 10.24
N ASN A 204 -7.62 15.51 10.22
CA ASN A 204 -8.95 15.07 9.81
C ASN A 204 -8.95 14.82 8.30
N PHE A 205 -9.52 13.69 7.89
CA PHE A 205 -9.68 13.34 6.48
C PHE A 205 -11.10 12.79 6.23
N PRO A 206 -11.58 12.78 4.98
CA PRO A 206 -12.89 12.23 4.65
C PRO A 206 -13.05 10.78 5.12
N ARG A 207 -14.27 10.39 5.52
CA ARG A 207 -14.55 9.06 6.09
C ARG A 207 -14.10 7.92 5.18
N ARG A 208 -14.08 8.13 3.87
CA ARG A 208 -13.52 7.22 2.87
C ARG A 208 -12.36 7.89 2.17
N LEU A 209 -11.14 7.55 2.55
CA LEU A 209 -9.95 8.09 1.90
C LEU A 209 -9.29 7.01 1.04
N THR A 210 -9.15 7.28 -0.26
CA THR A 210 -8.33 6.45 -1.14
C THR A 210 -6.89 6.93 -1.10
N LEU A 211 -5.99 6.05 -0.68
CA LEU A 211 -4.55 6.25 -0.71
C LEU A 211 -4.06 5.76 -2.07
N TYR A 212 -3.72 6.68 -2.97
CA TYR A 212 -3.21 6.34 -4.29
C TYR A 212 -1.72 5.99 -4.18
N THR A 213 -1.35 4.84 -4.71
CA THR A 213 0.01 4.31 -4.59
C THR A 213 0.66 4.15 -5.96
N ARG A 214 1.99 4.30 -6.00
CA ARG A 214 2.76 4.02 -7.20
C ARG A 214 2.67 2.54 -7.49
N PHE A 215 2.25 2.20 -8.71
CA PHE A 215 2.04 0.82 -9.09
C PHE A 215 3.28 0.23 -9.75
N PHE A 216 3.79 -0.85 -9.17
CA PHE A 216 4.92 -1.63 -9.62
C PHE A 216 4.50 -3.07 -9.91
N TYR A 217 5.21 -3.71 -10.83
CA TYR A 217 4.86 -5.06 -11.29
C TYR A 217 6.11 -5.94 -11.37
N ASN A 218 6.04 -7.12 -10.75
CA ASN A 218 7.13 -8.10 -10.62
C ASN A 218 8.36 -7.63 -9.80
N SER A 219 8.70 -6.33 -9.81
CA SER A 219 9.73 -5.71 -8.97
C SER A 219 9.50 -4.19 -8.89
N PHE A 220 10.27 -3.49 -8.08
CA PHE A 220 10.24 -2.02 -8.02
C PHE A 220 11.01 -1.34 -9.17
N GLN A 221 11.49 -2.10 -10.15
CA GLN A 221 12.07 -1.55 -11.38
C GLN A 221 11.01 -1.22 -12.42
N PHE A 222 9.86 -1.90 -12.39
CA PHE A 222 8.86 -1.79 -13.46
C PHE A 222 7.64 -1.04 -12.95
N GLN A 223 7.63 0.27 -13.16
CA GLN A 223 6.52 1.12 -12.75
C GLN A 223 5.47 1.20 -13.86
N SER A 224 4.20 1.10 -13.50
CA SER A 224 3.09 1.23 -14.43
C SER A 224 3.01 2.64 -15.03
N ILE A 225 2.86 2.69 -16.35
CA ILE A 225 2.57 3.91 -17.10
C ILE A 225 1.05 4.13 -17.08
N GLY A 226 0.58 5.09 -16.29
CA GLY A 226 -0.85 5.37 -16.17
C GLY A 226 -1.23 6.04 -14.85
N PRO A 227 -2.53 6.03 -14.48
CA PRO A 227 -2.96 6.51 -13.17
C PRO A 227 -2.39 5.64 -12.04
N GLU A 228 -2.17 6.25 -10.88
CA GLU A 228 -1.78 5.54 -9.66
C GLU A 228 -2.81 4.47 -9.27
N TRP A 229 -2.34 3.42 -8.60
CA TRP A 229 -3.19 2.39 -8.05
C TRP A 229 -4.08 2.99 -6.96
N HIS A 230 -5.38 2.69 -6.99
CA HIS A 230 -6.38 3.35 -6.16
C HIS A 230 -6.64 2.60 -4.84
N HIS A 231 -5.57 2.07 -4.26
CA HIS A 231 -5.56 1.38 -2.97
C HIS A 231 -4.18 1.57 -2.30
N PRO A 232 -4.10 1.47 -0.96
CA PRO A 232 -5.12 1.02 -0.03
C PRO A 232 -6.20 2.08 0.32
N GLN A 233 -7.11 1.74 1.24
CA GLN A 233 -8.08 2.69 1.78
C GLN A 233 -7.81 2.98 3.25
N ALA A 234 -8.10 4.21 3.66
CA ALA A 234 -8.13 4.61 5.06
C ALA A 234 -9.52 5.10 5.47
N THR A 235 -9.87 4.81 6.72
CA THR A 235 -11.03 5.36 7.43
C THR A 235 -10.63 5.61 8.89
N TYR A 236 -11.59 6.00 9.71
CA TYR A 236 -11.41 6.11 11.15
C TYR A 236 -12.52 5.35 11.88
N TYR A 237 -12.19 4.88 13.08
CA TYR A 237 -13.15 4.22 13.93
C TYR A 237 -14.18 5.23 14.45
N ASP A 238 -15.45 4.97 14.20
CA ASP A 238 -16.60 5.84 14.53
C ASP A 238 -17.73 5.02 15.17
N GLY A 239 -17.34 4.06 16.02
CA GLY A 239 -18.24 3.14 16.69
C GLY A 239 -19.12 2.38 15.68
N GLN A 240 -20.43 2.42 15.87
CA GLN A 240 -21.40 1.75 14.98
C GLN A 240 -21.43 2.33 13.56
N ARG A 241 -20.89 3.53 13.34
CA ARG A 241 -20.79 4.16 12.02
C ARG A 241 -19.45 3.88 11.34
N THR A 242 -18.58 3.04 11.90
CA THR A 242 -17.34 2.68 11.20
C THR A 242 -17.67 1.96 9.90
N LEU A 243 -16.98 2.32 8.81
CA LEU A 243 -17.10 1.58 7.55
C LEU A 243 -16.39 0.24 7.71
N THR A 244 -17.07 -0.86 7.39
CA THR A 244 -16.41 -2.17 7.32
C THR A 244 -15.35 -2.16 6.22
N PRO A 245 -14.29 -2.97 6.34
CA PRO A 245 -13.23 -3.06 5.33
C PRO A 245 -13.72 -3.22 3.89
N ASN A 246 -14.72 -4.06 3.61
CA ASN A 246 -15.30 -4.17 2.26
C ASN A 246 -16.21 -3.01 1.89
N SER A 247 -16.97 -2.47 2.83
CA SER A 247 -17.75 -1.26 2.53
C SER A 247 -16.81 -0.12 2.17
N LEU A 248 -15.62 -0.06 2.77
CA LEU A 248 -14.57 0.94 2.51
C LEU A 248 -13.84 0.74 1.17
N ARG A 249 -13.38 -0.48 0.85
CA ARG A 249 -12.72 -0.75 -0.44
C ARG A 249 -13.70 -0.78 -1.61
N GLY A 250 -14.94 -1.21 -1.33
CA GLY A 250 -15.98 -1.42 -2.31
C GLY A 250 -17.11 -0.39 -2.25
N SER A 251 -18.22 -0.79 -2.86
CA SER A 251 -19.41 0.04 -3.07
C SER A 251 -20.62 -0.40 -2.27
N ARG A 252 -20.47 -1.38 -1.36
CA ARG A 252 -21.60 -2.03 -0.70
C ARG A 252 -22.19 -1.15 0.41
N GLY A 253 -23.50 -0.98 0.38
CA GLY A 253 -24.31 -0.42 1.48
C GLY A 253 -24.61 1.07 1.43
N SER A 254 -23.98 1.85 0.55
CA SER A 254 -24.19 3.31 0.46
C SER A 254 -24.50 3.76 -0.96
N ASN A 255 -25.46 4.66 -1.13
CA ASN A 255 -25.81 5.22 -2.43
C ASN A 255 -24.64 6.04 -3.02
N PHE A 256 -24.61 6.20 -4.35
CA PHE A 256 -23.50 6.86 -5.04
C PHE A 256 -23.20 8.29 -4.53
N ILE A 257 -24.25 9.06 -4.21
CA ILE A 257 -24.13 10.46 -3.79
C ILE A 257 -23.44 10.57 -2.42
N SER A 258 -23.92 9.84 -1.41
CA SER A 258 -23.31 9.84 -0.06
C SER A 258 -21.84 9.44 -0.12
N ARG A 259 -21.52 8.42 -0.93
CA ARG A 259 -20.13 7.99 -1.13
C ARG A 259 -19.27 9.08 -1.72
N TRP A 260 -19.74 9.73 -2.77
CA TRP A 260 -18.99 10.79 -3.43
C TRP A 260 -18.70 11.93 -2.47
N LEU A 261 -19.69 12.33 -1.65
CA LEU A 261 -19.55 13.38 -0.64
C LEU A 261 -18.59 12.99 0.51
N GLU A 262 -18.53 11.71 0.86
CA GLU A 262 -17.66 11.20 1.93
C GLU A 262 -16.27 10.74 1.45
N SER A 263 -15.99 10.87 0.15
CA SER A 263 -14.74 10.38 -0.46
C SER A 263 -13.66 11.44 -0.55
N GLY A 264 -12.43 11.06 -0.22
CA GLY A 264 -11.21 11.83 -0.46
C GLY A 264 -10.19 11.05 -1.27
N LYS A 265 -9.19 11.76 -1.78
CA LYS A 265 -8.04 11.18 -2.49
C LYS A 265 -6.75 11.69 -1.86
N PHE A 266 -5.78 10.81 -1.67
CA PHE A 266 -4.44 11.15 -1.23
C PHE A 266 -3.44 10.55 -2.23
N ALA A 267 -2.82 11.40 -3.07
CA ALA A 267 -1.83 10.99 -4.06
C ALA A 267 -0.50 10.56 -3.43
N ASN A 268 0.32 9.79 -4.15
CA ASN A 268 1.67 9.37 -3.75
C ASN A 268 1.76 8.83 -2.31
N SER A 269 0.76 8.07 -1.89
CA SER A 269 0.58 7.60 -0.51
C SER A 269 1.33 6.32 -0.17
N GLY A 270 2.05 5.73 -1.11
CA GLY A 270 2.68 4.43 -0.92
C GLY A 270 3.09 3.75 -2.21
N TRP A 271 3.36 2.46 -2.08
CA TRP A 271 3.77 1.58 -3.15
C TRP A 271 2.79 0.40 -3.24
N HIS A 272 2.49 -0.05 -4.45
CA HIS A 272 1.83 -1.31 -4.72
C HIS A 272 2.72 -2.16 -5.59
N CYS A 273 3.20 -3.31 -5.10
CA CYS A 273 4.10 -4.20 -5.86
C CYS A 273 3.38 -5.51 -6.20
N SER A 274 2.69 -5.55 -7.34
CA SER A 274 1.95 -6.75 -7.73
C SER A 274 2.87 -7.84 -8.27
N SER A 275 2.64 -9.06 -7.82
CA SER A 275 3.38 -10.27 -8.24
C SER A 275 4.89 -10.21 -7.97
N CYS A 276 5.30 -9.48 -6.93
CA CYS A 276 6.70 -9.28 -6.56
C CYS A 276 7.25 -10.46 -5.74
N PHE A 277 7.31 -11.63 -6.37
CA PHE A 277 7.70 -12.90 -5.73
C PHE A 277 9.16 -13.29 -5.97
N ASP A 278 9.74 -14.04 -5.04
CA ASP A 278 11.09 -14.59 -5.12
C ASP A 278 11.13 -15.97 -5.81
N SER A 279 10.01 -16.46 -6.33
CA SER A 279 9.89 -17.81 -6.92
C SER A 279 8.73 -17.95 -7.90
N VAL A 280 8.90 -18.84 -8.87
CA VAL A 280 7.86 -19.25 -9.82
C VAL A 280 6.72 -19.94 -9.08
N GLU A 281 7.02 -20.75 -8.05
CA GLU A 281 6.01 -21.44 -7.25
C GLU A 281 5.02 -20.46 -6.57
N LEU A 282 5.52 -19.39 -5.94
CA LEU A 282 4.65 -18.36 -5.35
C LEU A 282 3.80 -17.65 -6.41
N TYR A 283 4.38 -17.39 -7.57
CA TYR A 283 3.66 -16.81 -8.72
C TYR A 283 2.49 -17.70 -9.15
N LEU A 284 2.76 -18.99 -9.34
CA LEU A 284 1.74 -19.98 -9.72
C LEU A 284 0.68 -20.18 -8.63
N ASN A 285 1.07 -20.13 -7.35
CA ASN A 285 0.14 -20.19 -6.23
C ASN A 285 -0.81 -18.99 -6.23
N LYS A 286 -0.29 -17.78 -6.42
CA LYS A 286 -1.10 -16.55 -6.51
C LYS A 286 -2.13 -16.64 -7.63
N MET A 287 -1.72 -17.09 -8.82
CA MET A 287 -2.61 -17.29 -9.96
C MET A 287 -3.72 -18.31 -9.67
N ALA A 288 -3.41 -19.36 -8.90
CA ALA A 288 -4.38 -20.39 -8.52
C ALA A 288 -5.37 -19.92 -7.43
N SER A 289 -4.99 -18.95 -6.60
CA SER A 289 -5.73 -18.63 -5.36
C SER A 289 -6.58 -17.36 -5.41
N PHE A 290 -6.28 -16.39 -6.29
CA PHE A 290 -6.99 -15.11 -6.33
C PHE A 290 -8.39 -15.16 -6.97
N SER A 291 -9.18 -14.10 -6.80
CA SER A 291 -10.57 -14.06 -7.22
C SER A 291 -10.80 -14.07 -8.74
N HIS A 292 -9.77 -13.72 -9.54
CA HIS A 292 -9.84 -13.62 -11.00
C HIS A 292 -9.61 -14.96 -11.72
N LYS A 293 -10.61 -15.85 -11.71
CA LYS A 293 -10.52 -17.22 -12.28
C LYS A 293 -9.90 -17.32 -13.69
N TRP A 294 -10.19 -16.37 -14.59
CA TRP A 294 -9.73 -16.42 -15.98
C TRP A 294 -8.21 -16.32 -16.15
N MET A 295 -7.53 -15.76 -15.15
CA MET A 295 -6.10 -15.52 -15.17
C MET A 295 -5.27 -16.76 -14.78
N ASN A 296 -5.91 -17.87 -14.41
CA ASN A 296 -5.26 -19.14 -14.06
C ASN A 296 -5.21 -20.17 -15.23
N GLY A 297 -5.29 -19.70 -16.47
CA GLY A 297 -5.27 -20.60 -17.64
C GLY A 297 -3.87 -21.17 -17.92
N ASP A 298 -3.80 -22.40 -18.45
CA ASP A 298 -2.55 -23.14 -18.71
C ASP A 298 -1.50 -22.35 -19.49
N LYS A 299 -1.93 -21.54 -20.45
CA LYS A 299 -1.06 -20.69 -21.27
C LYS A 299 -0.22 -19.66 -20.49
N PHE A 300 -0.60 -19.35 -19.25
CA PHE A 300 0.09 -18.38 -18.39
C PHE A 300 0.96 -19.07 -17.33
N ARG A 301 0.95 -20.41 -17.27
CA ARG A 301 1.58 -21.21 -16.21
C ARG A 301 2.95 -21.75 -16.60
N ASP A 302 3.40 -21.45 -17.82
CA ASP A 302 4.72 -21.82 -18.29
C ASP A 302 5.81 -21.09 -17.50
N ARG A 303 6.80 -21.85 -17.01
CA ARG A 303 7.82 -21.33 -16.08
C ARG A 303 8.77 -20.35 -16.78
N ASP A 304 9.16 -20.66 -18.02
CA ASP A 304 10.06 -19.80 -18.81
C ASP A 304 9.35 -18.49 -19.15
N HIS A 305 8.08 -18.57 -19.57
CA HIS A 305 7.27 -17.39 -19.82
C HIS A 305 7.11 -16.50 -18.58
N ILE A 306 6.92 -17.09 -17.40
CA ILE A 306 6.87 -16.35 -16.13
C ILE A 306 8.20 -15.66 -15.84
N ALA A 307 9.32 -16.39 -15.95
CA ALA A 307 10.63 -15.82 -15.70
C ALA A 307 10.96 -14.68 -16.67
N ASP A 308 10.63 -14.84 -17.96
CA ASP A 308 10.80 -13.81 -18.98
C ASP A 308 9.93 -12.57 -18.68
N ALA A 309 8.65 -12.76 -18.34
CA ALA A 309 7.77 -11.65 -17.99
C ALA A 309 8.26 -10.88 -16.74
N VAL A 310 8.81 -11.59 -15.75
CA VAL A 310 9.40 -10.96 -14.55
C VAL A 310 10.69 -10.23 -14.88
N ARG A 311 11.55 -10.80 -15.73
CA ARG A 311 12.83 -10.18 -16.15
C ARG A 311 12.62 -8.94 -17.00
N GLU A 312 11.61 -8.95 -17.87
CA GLU A 312 11.36 -7.89 -18.84
C GLU A 312 10.30 -6.88 -18.39
N GLY A 313 9.64 -7.12 -17.25
CA GLY A 313 8.59 -6.23 -16.74
C GLY A 313 7.32 -6.25 -17.57
N ILE A 314 6.99 -7.39 -18.16
CA ILE A 314 5.83 -7.55 -19.04
C ILE A 314 4.64 -8.09 -18.26
N ASP A 315 3.43 -7.65 -18.63
CA ASP A 315 2.20 -8.24 -18.12
C ASP A 315 2.07 -9.69 -18.59
N ILE A 316 2.19 -10.65 -17.66
CA ILE A 316 2.08 -12.10 -17.93
C ILE A 316 0.77 -12.48 -18.64
N TRP A 317 -0.28 -11.67 -18.48
CA TRP A 317 -1.58 -11.90 -19.12
C TRP A 317 -1.73 -11.26 -20.50
N GLY A 318 -0.73 -10.52 -20.98
CA GLY A 318 -0.73 -9.87 -22.30
C GLY A 318 -1.76 -8.76 -22.46
N ARG A 319 -2.18 -8.10 -21.37
CA ARG A 319 -3.17 -7.01 -21.41
C ARG A 319 -2.54 -5.77 -22.02
N LYS A 320 -3.00 -5.36 -23.21
CA LYS A 320 -2.45 -4.22 -23.98
C LYS A 320 -2.44 -2.88 -23.23
N GLY A 321 -3.30 -2.70 -22.24
CA GLY A 321 -3.38 -1.48 -21.43
C GLY A 321 -2.34 -1.40 -20.31
N ASN A 322 -1.70 -2.52 -19.97
CA ASN A 322 -0.71 -2.58 -18.90
C ASN A 322 0.68 -2.42 -19.52
N LYS A 323 1.26 -1.26 -19.31
CA LYS A 323 2.60 -0.93 -19.78
C LYS A 323 3.43 -0.48 -18.59
N PHE A 324 4.68 -0.87 -18.57
CA PHE A 324 5.60 -0.56 -17.48
C PHE A 324 6.84 0.12 -18.05
N GLU A 325 7.35 1.11 -17.33
CA GLU A 325 8.63 1.73 -17.58
C GLU A 325 9.69 1.12 -16.65
N LEU A 326 10.89 0.91 -17.19
CA LEU A 326 12.04 0.42 -16.43
C LEU A 326 12.75 1.60 -15.76
N LEU A 327 12.84 1.57 -14.44
CA LEU A 327 13.59 2.52 -13.62
C LEU A 327 14.98 1.92 -13.29
N GLN A 328 16.04 2.56 -13.78
CA GLN A 328 17.41 2.05 -13.64
C GLN A 328 17.92 2.11 -12.19
N ASP A 329 17.65 3.20 -11.48
CA ASP A 329 18.11 3.46 -10.11
C ASP A 329 16.95 3.97 -9.26
N ASN A 330 15.94 3.13 -9.06
CA ASN A 330 14.78 3.53 -8.27
C ASN A 330 15.14 3.66 -6.78
N GLU A 331 15.19 4.90 -6.28
CA GLU A 331 15.38 5.20 -4.85
C GLU A 331 14.06 5.29 -4.07
N ASP A 332 12.92 5.32 -4.77
CA ASP A 332 11.60 5.39 -4.17
C ASP A 332 11.10 3.99 -3.78
N LEU A 333 11.64 3.47 -2.66
CA LEU A 333 11.44 2.11 -2.17
C LEU A 333 11.09 2.06 -0.68
N PRO A 334 10.36 1.03 -0.21
CA PRO A 334 10.28 0.69 1.21
C PRO A 334 11.67 0.63 1.87
N PRO A 335 11.87 1.19 3.08
CA PRO A 335 13.20 1.31 3.70
C PRO A 335 14.01 0.02 3.74
N ILE A 336 13.43 -1.08 4.24
CA ILE A 336 14.11 -2.37 4.34
C ILE A 336 14.56 -2.93 2.98
N ILE A 337 13.88 -2.62 1.87
CA ILE A 337 14.30 -3.07 0.53
C ILE A 337 15.60 -2.36 0.12
N ARG A 338 15.83 -1.12 0.58
CA ARG A 338 17.07 -0.38 0.29
C ARG A 338 18.26 -0.96 1.04
N GLU A 339 18.03 -1.46 2.25
CA GLU A 339 19.05 -1.77 3.25
C GLU A 339 19.38 -3.26 3.36
N ASP A 340 18.42 -4.16 3.12
CA ASP A 340 18.56 -5.60 3.31
C ASP A 340 18.73 -6.35 1.98
N GLU A 341 19.88 -7.00 1.82
CA GLU A 341 20.26 -7.74 0.61
C GLU A 341 19.33 -8.91 0.29
N ARG A 342 18.57 -9.45 1.26
CA ARG A 342 17.57 -10.50 1.00
C ARG A 342 16.52 -10.06 -0.02
N PHE A 343 16.24 -8.76 -0.10
CA PHE A 343 15.25 -8.19 -1.01
C PHE A 343 15.85 -7.66 -2.32
N MET A 344 17.10 -8.01 -2.65
CA MET A 344 17.74 -7.53 -3.88
C MET A 344 16.99 -7.92 -5.15
N TYR A 345 16.32 -9.07 -5.15
CA TYR A 345 15.47 -9.51 -6.25
C TYR A 345 14.33 -8.54 -6.57
N LEU A 346 13.93 -7.68 -5.63
CA LEU A 346 12.92 -6.63 -5.82
C LEU A 346 13.49 -5.34 -6.45
N LYS A 347 14.81 -5.18 -6.44
CA LYS A 347 15.54 -4.05 -7.02
C LYS A 347 16.16 -4.37 -8.36
N ASP A 348 16.51 -5.64 -8.60
CA ASP A 348 17.10 -6.08 -9.86
C ASP A 348 16.61 -7.48 -10.27
N ARG A 349 15.94 -7.53 -11.42
CA ARG A 349 15.43 -8.74 -12.08
C ARG A 349 16.24 -9.13 -13.31
N SER A 350 17.29 -8.40 -13.68
CA SER A 350 18.01 -8.58 -14.96
C SER A 350 18.78 -9.90 -15.09
N GLY A 351 19.04 -10.59 -13.97
CA GLY A 351 19.74 -11.87 -13.95
C GLY A 351 19.02 -13.00 -14.70
N LYS A 352 19.77 -14.07 -15.01
CA LYS A 352 19.23 -15.26 -15.70
C LYS A 352 18.03 -15.85 -14.97
N SER A 353 18.11 -15.97 -13.65
CA SER A 353 17.03 -16.49 -12.83
C SER A 353 15.84 -15.53 -12.65
N ALA A 354 15.92 -14.30 -13.17
CA ALA A 354 14.99 -13.21 -12.89
C ALA A 354 14.81 -12.94 -11.38
N GLY A 355 15.82 -13.22 -10.57
CA GLY A 355 15.74 -13.12 -9.11
C GLY A 355 14.79 -14.15 -8.47
N MET A 356 14.44 -15.22 -9.18
CA MET A 356 13.65 -16.34 -8.65
C MET A 356 14.56 -17.45 -8.14
N LYS A 357 14.35 -17.91 -6.89
CA LYS A 357 15.17 -18.93 -6.24
C LYS A 357 15.01 -20.34 -6.82
N ASP A 358 13.89 -20.62 -7.48
CA ASP A 358 13.55 -21.91 -8.05
C ASP A 358 13.63 -21.94 -9.59
N TYR A 359 14.27 -20.95 -10.21
CA TYR A 359 14.46 -20.85 -11.66
C TYR A 359 15.95 -20.79 -12.03
N PRO A 360 16.42 -21.56 -13.04
CA PRO A 360 17.84 -21.66 -13.42
C PRO A 360 18.56 -20.38 -13.84
#